data_AF-A0A966YAH5-F1
#
_entry.id   AF-A0A966YAH5-F1
#
_cell.length_a   1.000
_cell.length_b   1.000
_cell.length_c   1.000
_cell.angle_alpha   90.00
_cell.angle_beta   90.00
_cell.angle_gamma   90.00
#
_symmetry.space_group_name_H-M   'P 1'
#
loop_
_entity.id
_entity.type
_entity.pdbx_description
1 polymer ?
#
loop_
_entity_poly.entity_id
_entity_poly.type
_entity_poly.pdbx_seq_one_letter_code
_entity_poly.pdbx_strand_id
1 'polypeptide(L)'
;MVEQVPAAKSVRDRLRALAADLVASWSGDVPPTAVKTAAGLRKQAELLVRRCQAQPEYVGWTMVAILSEYWRDRIASATSGRRLLLLPDCPHATRVDQETPAVCGPACG
;
A
#
# COMPACT_ATOMS: atom_id res chain seq x y z
N MET A 1 -14.15 8.57 -11.06
CA MET A 1 -14.23 9.07 -9.66
C MET A 1 -12.81 9.34 -9.22
N VAL A 2 -12.50 10.56 -8.80
CA VAL A 2 -11.13 10.96 -8.41
C VAL A 2 -10.91 10.52 -6.95
N GLU A 3 -9.79 9.87 -6.67
CA GLU A 3 -9.43 9.51 -5.30
C GLU A 3 -8.93 10.75 -4.55
N GLN A 4 -9.40 10.94 -3.32
CA GLN A 4 -9.15 12.14 -2.52
C GLN A 4 -8.44 11.80 -1.21
N VAL A 5 -7.68 12.77 -0.71
CA VAL A 5 -7.09 12.71 0.63
C VAL A 5 -8.06 13.32 1.64
N PRO A 6 -8.37 12.64 2.76
CA PRO A 6 -9.22 13.24 3.79
C PRO A 6 -8.61 14.54 4.33
N ALA A 7 -9.34 15.65 4.24
CA ALA A 7 -8.85 16.97 4.68
C ALA A 7 -8.71 17.06 6.21
N ALA A 8 -9.68 16.49 6.94
CA ALA A 8 -9.69 16.48 8.40
C ALA A 8 -8.65 15.51 8.97
N LYS A 9 -7.80 16.00 9.89
CA LYS A 9 -6.81 15.17 10.59
C LYS A 9 -7.45 14.01 11.36
N SER A 10 -8.55 14.27 12.05
CA SER A 10 -9.28 13.26 12.83
C SER A 10 -9.72 12.06 11.98
N VAL A 11 -10.15 12.30 10.73
CA VAL A 11 -10.52 11.23 9.79
C VAL A 11 -9.30 10.42 9.38
N ARG A 12 -8.18 11.09 9.06
CA ARG A 12 -6.92 10.40 8.72
C ARG A 12 -6.41 9.54 9.88
N ASP A 13 -6.45 10.06 11.10
CA ASP A 13 -5.95 9.36 12.28
C ASP A 13 -6.83 8.13 12.59
N ARG A 14 -8.16 8.27 12.48
CA ARG A 14 -9.08 7.15 12.67
C ARG A 14 -8.93 6.05 11.61
N LEU A 15 -8.76 6.42 10.35
CA LEU A 15 -8.49 5.45 9.27
C LEU A 15 -7.15 4.75 9.44
N ARG A 16 -6.10 5.46 9.89
CA ARG A 16 -4.79 4.86 10.21
C ARG A 16 -4.88 3.89 11.38
N ALA A 17 -5.62 4.21 12.43
CA ALA A 17 -5.85 3.29 13.54
C ALA A 17 -6.53 1.99 13.06
N LEU A 18 -7.58 2.11 12.25
CA LEU A 18 -8.25 0.95 11.65
C LEU A 18 -7.33 0.13 10.72
N ALA A 19 -6.45 0.80 9.98
CA ALA A 19 -5.46 0.15 9.13
C ALA A 19 -4.41 -0.60 9.96
N ALA A 20 -3.93 -0.01 11.06
CA ALA A 20 -3.00 -0.63 11.99
C ALA A 20 -3.62 -1.88 12.63
N ASP A 21 -4.87 -1.79 13.12
CA ASP A 21 -5.61 -2.94 13.66
C ASP A 21 -5.76 -4.06 12.64
N LEU A 22 -6.07 -3.72 11.38
CA LEU A 22 -6.18 -4.68 10.29
C LEU A 22 -4.83 -5.38 10.05
N VAL A 23 -3.74 -4.64 9.94
CA VAL A 23 -2.41 -5.19 9.70
C VAL A 23 -1.93 -6.04 10.87
N ALA A 24 -2.18 -5.62 12.12
CA ALA A 24 -1.84 -6.37 13.32
C ALA A 24 -2.54 -7.74 13.39
N SER A 25 -3.67 -7.89 12.70
CA SER A 25 -4.37 -9.18 12.58
C SER A 25 -3.73 -10.16 11.60
N TRP A 26 -2.75 -9.72 10.81
CA TRP A 26 -2.09 -10.57 9.82
C TRP A 26 -0.96 -11.37 10.45
N SER A 27 -0.97 -12.68 10.23
CA SER A 27 0.11 -13.56 10.66
C SER A 27 1.17 -13.71 9.55
N GLY A 28 2.45 -13.57 9.93
CA GLY A 28 3.60 -13.94 9.10
C GLY A 28 4.20 -12.81 8.25
N ASP A 29 5.17 -13.20 7.41
CA ASP A 29 6.02 -12.25 6.67
C ASP A 29 5.45 -11.75 5.35
N VAL A 30 4.34 -12.31 4.89
CA VAL A 30 3.74 -12.03 3.59
C VAL A 30 2.34 -11.48 3.82
N PRO A 31 1.90 -10.43 3.10
CA PRO A 31 0.55 -9.93 3.29
C PRO A 31 -0.47 -11.00 2.85
N PRO A 32 -1.65 -11.09 3.49
CA PRO A 32 -2.66 -12.09 3.15
C PRO A 32 -3.04 -12.05 1.68
N THR A 33 -3.40 -13.20 1.10
CA THR A 33 -3.83 -13.28 -0.31
C THR A 33 -4.95 -12.29 -0.65
N ALA A 34 -5.82 -11.98 0.33
CA ALA A 34 -6.90 -11.02 0.20
C ALA A 34 -6.46 -9.57 -0.09
N VAL A 35 -5.19 -9.21 0.13
CA VAL A 35 -4.65 -7.86 -0.12
C VAL A 35 -3.46 -7.85 -1.09
N LYS A 36 -3.06 -9.01 -1.64
CA LYS A 36 -1.95 -9.10 -2.59
C LYS A 36 -2.25 -8.39 -3.92
N THR A 37 -3.52 -8.33 -4.32
CA THR A 37 -3.93 -7.65 -5.54
C THR A 37 -4.52 -6.28 -5.24
N ALA A 38 -4.42 -5.34 -6.18
CA ALA A 38 -5.02 -4.02 -6.05
C ALA A 38 -6.54 -4.09 -5.77
N ALA A 39 -7.26 -5.03 -6.41
CA ALA A 39 -8.68 -5.25 -6.17
C ALA A 39 -8.98 -5.77 -4.75
N GLY A 40 -8.17 -6.71 -4.25
CA GLY A 40 -8.30 -7.23 -2.89
C GLY A 40 -8.03 -6.16 -1.84
N LEU A 41 -6.96 -5.38 -2.01
CA LEU A 41 -6.62 -4.25 -1.16
C LEU A 41 -7.72 -3.18 -1.17
N ARG A 42 -8.27 -2.87 -2.34
CA ARG A 42 -9.39 -1.94 -2.48
C ARG A 42 -10.61 -2.39 -1.69
N LYS A 43 -10.97 -3.68 -1.78
CA LYS A 43 -12.09 -4.24 -1.01
C LYS A 43 -11.90 -4.04 0.50
N GLN A 44 -10.70 -4.25 1.02
CA GLN A 44 -10.40 -4.00 2.44
C GLN A 44 -10.50 -2.51 2.79
N ALA A 45 -9.93 -1.63 1.96
CA ALA A 45 -10.00 -0.19 2.16
C ALA A 45 -11.46 0.32 2.18
N GLU A 46 -12.32 -0.19 1.30
CA GLU A 46 -13.75 0.14 1.30
C GLU A 46 -14.47 -0.30 2.57
N LEU A 47 -14.08 -1.42 3.18
CA LEU A 47 -14.62 -1.86 4.46
C LEU A 47 -14.22 -0.90 5.59
N LEU A 48 -12.95 -0.46 5.63
CA LEU A 48 -12.48 0.49 6.63
C LEU A 48 -13.14 1.87 6.47
N VAL A 49 -13.23 2.37 5.23
CA VAL A 49 -13.91 3.63 4.92
C VAL A 49 -15.37 3.59 5.36
N ARG A 50 -16.10 2.50 5.05
CA ARG A 50 -17.48 2.29 5.51
C ARG A 50 -17.58 2.22 7.04
N ARG A 51 -16.69 1.49 7.71
CA ARG A 51 -16.64 1.39 9.18
C ARG A 51 -16.35 2.73 9.85
N CYS A 52 -15.57 3.59 9.20
CA CYS A 52 -15.27 4.94 9.66
C CYS A 52 -16.40 5.95 9.32
N GLN A 53 -17.44 5.53 8.59
CA GLN A 53 -18.48 6.41 8.03
C GLN A 53 -17.89 7.56 7.20
N ALA A 54 -16.78 7.29 6.51
CA ALA A 54 -16.05 8.25 5.71
C ALA A 54 -16.50 8.19 4.24
N GLN A 55 -16.10 9.18 3.45
CA GLN A 55 -16.52 9.29 2.06
C GLN A 55 -15.84 8.23 1.18
N PRO A 56 -16.53 7.64 0.18
CA PRO A 56 -15.96 6.62 -0.71
C PRO A 56 -14.73 7.08 -1.50
N GLU A 57 -14.58 8.39 -1.70
CA GLU A 57 -13.44 9.00 -2.39
C GLU A 57 -12.11 8.76 -1.66
N TYR A 58 -12.16 8.42 -0.36
CA TYR A 58 -10.97 8.18 0.46
C TYR A 58 -10.44 6.74 0.39
N VAL A 59 -11.05 5.88 -0.43
CA VAL A 59 -10.64 4.49 -0.59
C VAL A 59 -9.18 4.39 -1.04
N GLY A 60 -8.77 5.14 -2.07
CA GLY A 60 -7.39 5.12 -2.57
C GLY A 60 -6.37 5.51 -1.49
N TRP A 61 -6.63 6.59 -0.76
CA TRP A 61 -5.77 7.01 0.36
C TRP A 61 -5.72 5.96 1.48
N THR A 62 -6.85 5.29 1.75
CA THR A 62 -6.93 4.23 2.77
C THR A 62 -6.16 2.98 2.33
N MET A 63 -6.13 2.64 1.04
CA MET A 63 -5.26 1.57 0.51
C MET A 63 -3.78 1.84 0.81
N VAL A 64 -3.34 3.09 0.59
CA VAL A 64 -1.97 3.52 0.92
C VAL A 64 -1.71 3.43 2.43
N ALA A 65 -2.67 3.83 3.25
CA ALA A 65 -2.56 3.73 4.71
C ALA A 65 -2.36 2.27 5.16
N ILE A 66 -3.15 1.32 4.63
CA ILE A 66 -3.02 -0.11 4.93
C ILE A 66 -1.62 -0.62 4.59
N LEU A 67 -1.11 -0.35 3.38
CA LEU A 67 0.22 -0.80 2.99
C LEU A 67 1.33 -0.11 3.80
N SER A 68 1.15 1.16 4.15
CA SER A 68 2.12 1.90 4.97
C SER A 68 2.27 1.27 6.36
N GLU A 69 1.17 0.86 6.99
CA GLU A 69 1.21 0.16 8.28
C GLU A 69 1.89 -1.21 8.16
N TYR A 70 1.59 -1.98 7.09
CA TYR A 70 2.25 -3.28 6.85
C TYR A 70 3.78 -3.17 6.71
N TRP A 71 4.27 -2.12 6.05
CA TRP A 71 5.70 -1.92 5.86
C TRP A 71 6.40 -1.23 7.03
N ARG A 72 5.69 -0.46 7.86
CA ARG A 72 6.29 0.34 8.94
C ARG A 72 7.17 -0.51 9.86
N ASP A 73 6.61 -1.58 10.42
CA ASP A 73 7.33 -2.41 11.39
C ASP A 73 8.46 -3.22 10.74
N ARG A 74 8.27 -3.61 9.47
CA ARG A 74 9.30 -4.35 8.69
C ARG A 74 10.50 -3.48 8.36
N ILE A 75 10.26 -2.23 7.98
CA ILE A 75 11.32 -1.26 7.73
C ILE A 75 12.01 -0.90 9.05
N ALA A 76 11.25 -0.71 10.13
CA ALA A 76 11.80 -0.38 11.45
C ALA A 76 12.66 -1.51 12.05
N SER A 77 12.28 -2.78 11.80
CA SER A 77 13.01 -3.96 12.28
C SER A 77 14.17 -4.40 11.37
N ALA A 78 14.34 -3.80 10.20
CA ALA A 78 15.44 -4.12 9.30
C ALA A 78 16.80 -3.75 9.93
N THR A 79 17.78 -4.64 9.80
CA THR A 79 19.15 -4.41 10.30
C THR A 79 19.73 -3.12 9.73
N SER A 80 20.32 -2.29 10.60
CA SER A 80 20.99 -1.05 10.22
C SER A 80 22.02 -1.30 9.11
N GLY A 81 22.05 -0.42 8.09
CA GLY A 81 23.00 -0.49 6.99
C GLY A 81 22.44 -1.04 5.67
N ARG A 82 21.20 -1.55 5.65
CA ARG A 82 20.50 -1.88 4.40
C ARG A 82 19.82 -0.64 3.83
N ARG A 83 19.94 -0.43 2.51
CA ARG A 83 19.26 0.64 1.78
C ARG A 83 18.08 0.06 1.02
N LEU A 84 16.89 0.65 1.15
CA LEU A 84 15.76 0.33 0.30
C LEU A 84 15.96 1.02 -1.05
N LEU A 85 16.07 0.23 -2.12
CA LEU A 85 16.11 0.74 -3.49
C LEU A 85 14.71 0.64 -4.09
N LEU A 86 14.11 1.79 -4.39
CA LEU A 86 12.88 1.86 -5.17
C LEU A 86 13.28 1.88 -6.65
N LEU A 87 13.06 0.76 -7.34
CA LEU A 87 13.31 0.66 -8.77
C LEU A 87 12.05 1.08 -9.54
N PRO A 88 12.07 2.21 -10.27
CA PRO A 88 10.96 2.58 -11.13
C PRO A 88 10.92 1.69 -12.37
N ASP A 89 9.76 1.63 -13.03
CA ASP A 89 9.67 1.11 -14.39
C ASP A 89 10.46 2.02 -15.34
N CYS A 90 11.19 1.42 -16.28
CA CYS A 90 11.83 2.14 -17.36
C CYS A 90 10.76 2.62 -18.37
N PRO A 91 10.76 3.91 -18.77
CA PRO A 91 9.75 4.45 -19.69
C PRO A 91 9.84 3.85 -21.12
N HIS A 92 10.97 3.23 -21.46
CA HIS A 92 11.20 2.59 -22.76
C HIS A 92 11.01 1.07 -22.72
N ALA A 93 10.74 0.49 -21.55
CA ALA A 93 10.57 -0.95 -21.42
C ALA A 93 9.18 -1.39 -21.87
N THR A 94 9.13 -2.49 -22.61
CA THR A 94 7.87 -3.23 -22.80
C THR A 94 7.65 -4.09 -21.56
N ARG A 95 6.53 -3.86 -20.86
CA ARG A 95 6.17 -4.64 -19.67
C ARG A 95 5.88 -6.10 -20.07
N VAL A 96 6.64 -7.03 -19.50
CA VAL A 96 6.50 -8.47 -19.76
C VAL A 96 5.68 -9.16 -18.66
N ASP A 97 5.81 -8.68 -17.41
CA ASP A 97 5.05 -9.14 -16.26
C ASP A 97 4.71 -7.99 -15.28
N GLN A 98 3.82 -8.25 -14.32
CA GLN A 98 3.36 -7.26 -13.33
C GLN A 98 4.12 -7.33 -12.00
N GLU A 99 4.99 -8.33 -11.80
CA GLU A 99 5.65 -8.60 -10.52
C GLU A 99 7.05 -7.97 -10.45
N THR A 100 7.68 -7.74 -11.59
CA THR A 100 9.01 -7.14 -11.70
C THR A 100 8.95 -5.75 -12.37
N PRO A 101 9.85 -4.83 -11.99
CA PRO A 101 9.98 -3.55 -12.68
C PRO A 101 10.29 -3.77 -14.17
N ALA A 102 9.61 -3.02 -15.04
CA ALA A 102 9.86 -3.10 -16.47
C ALA A 102 11.26 -2.53 -16.78
N VAL A 103 12.12 -3.34 -17.40
CA VAL A 103 13.50 -2.97 -17.75
C VAL A 103 13.72 -3.02 -19.27
N CYS A 104 14.46 -2.06 -19.82
CA CYS A 104 14.77 -2.01 -21.26
C CYS A 104 16.01 -2.85 -21.65
N GLY A 105 16.52 -3.68 -20.73
CA GLY A 105 17.72 -4.50 -20.92
C GLY A 105 19.01 -3.77 -20.52
N PRO A 106 20.20 -4.21 -20.97
CA PRO A 106 21.51 -3.68 -20.53
C PRO A 106 21.75 -2.20 -20.87
N ALA A 107 20.83 -1.54 -21.57
CA ALA A 107 20.86 -0.11 -21.88
C ALA A 107 20.37 0.79 -20.74
N CYS A 108 19.77 0.25 -19.66
CA CYS A 108 19.49 1.01 -18.44
C CYS A 108 20.69 0.95 -17.48
N GLY A 109 21.75 1.70 -17.79
CA GLY A 109 22.97 1.81 -16.98
C GLY A 109 23.84 2.98 -17.43
#